data_AF-A0A7S1H5A0-F1
#
_entry.id   AF-A0A7S1H5A0-F1
#
_cell.length_a   1.000
_cell.length_b   1.000
_cell.length_c   1.000
_cell.angle_alpha   90.00
_cell.angle_beta   90.00
_cell.angle_gamma   90.00
#
_symmetry.space_group_name_H-M   'P 1'
#
loop_
_entity.id
_entity.type
_entity.pdbx_description
1 polymer ?
#
loop_
_entity_poly.entity_id
_entity_poly.type
_entity_poly.pdbx_seq_one_letter_code
_entity_poly.pdbx_strand_id
1 'polypeptide(L)'
;EPMLRNQVDDIKTLGKASAVDINPNDKSVPKSVGLIVIDDQTKVLMDLTGLIDFDSEIKKLEKSLKNASPAMTNLERKISAPGYEANVNDALKQANVEKLEGLKKKIADIEEGIENFKKLAALEKK
;
A
#
# COMPACT_ATOMS: atom_id res chain seq x y z
N GLU A 1 -6.53 22.68 -21.78
CA GLU A 1 -6.91 23.09 -20.40
C GLU A 1 -8.39 23.50 -20.19
N PRO A 2 -9.07 24.32 -21.03
CA PRO A 2 -10.44 24.77 -20.72
C PRO A 2 -11.47 23.64 -20.74
N MET A 3 -11.26 22.59 -21.55
CA MET A 3 -12.16 21.43 -21.59
C MET A 3 -12.22 20.66 -20.27
N LEU A 4 -11.11 20.54 -19.53
CA LEU A 4 -11.11 19.86 -18.23
C LEU A 4 -11.83 20.71 -17.16
N ARG A 5 -11.66 22.04 -17.22
CA ARG A 5 -12.35 22.99 -16.32
C ARG A 5 -13.87 22.92 -16.48
N ASN A 6 -14.36 22.66 -17.69
CA ASN A 6 -15.79 22.48 -17.95
C ASN A 6 -16.36 21.17 -17.37
N GLN A 7 -15.52 20.21 -17.01
CA GLN A 7 -15.92 18.92 -16.43
C GLN A 7 -15.78 18.87 -14.92
N VAL A 8 -15.47 19.99 -14.26
CA VAL A 8 -15.28 20.04 -12.80
C VAL A 8 -16.55 19.57 -12.05
N ASP A 9 -17.73 19.95 -12.52
CA ASP A 9 -18.99 19.57 -11.88
C ASP A 9 -19.28 18.08 -12.01
N ASP A 10 -18.95 17.49 -13.17
CA ASP A 10 -19.06 16.05 -13.40
C ASP A 10 -18.08 15.28 -12.51
N ILE A 11 -16.83 15.74 -12.39
CA ILE A 11 -15.82 15.15 -11.51
C ILE A 11 -16.27 15.23 -10.04
N LYS A 12 -16.78 16.38 -9.60
CA LYS A 12 -17.33 16.55 -8.25
C LYS A 12 -18.48 15.58 -7.98
N THR A 13 -19.41 15.47 -8.91
CA THR A 13 -20.62 14.65 -8.77
C THR A 13 -20.28 13.16 -8.74
N LEU A 14 -19.47 12.68 -9.70
CA LEU A 14 -19.13 11.26 -9.82
C LEU A 14 -18.10 10.84 -8.76
N GLY A 15 -17.12 11.70 -8.46
CA GLY A 15 -16.09 11.46 -7.45
C GLY A 15 -16.53 11.76 -6.01
N LYS A 16 -17.73 12.33 -5.82
CA LYS A 16 -18.23 12.81 -4.52
C LYS A 16 -17.25 13.76 -3.82
N ALA A 17 -16.57 14.60 -4.61
CA ALA A 17 -15.59 15.55 -4.11
C ALA A 17 -16.26 16.90 -3.79
N SER A 18 -15.87 17.51 -2.67
CA SER A 18 -16.33 18.85 -2.29
C SER A 18 -15.69 19.95 -3.15
N ALA A 19 -14.41 19.77 -3.50
CA ALA A 19 -13.61 20.68 -4.32
C ALA A 19 -12.75 19.89 -5.31
N VAL A 20 -12.48 20.50 -6.48
CA VAL A 20 -11.60 19.94 -7.51
C VAL A 20 -10.78 21.09 -8.07
N ASP A 21 -9.47 20.99 -7.97
CA ASP A 21 -8.52 21.92 -8.55
C ASP A 21 -7.78 21.26 -9.72
N ILE A 22 -7.69 21.96 -10.84
CA ILE A 22 -7.02 21.48 -12.04
C ILE A 22 -5.68 22.21 -12.17
N ASN A 23 -4.60 21.42 -12.24
CA ASN A 23 -3.23 21.91 -12.25
C ASN A 23 -2.98 22.95 -11.14
N PRO A 24 -3.26 22.61 -9.86
CA PRO A 24 -2.95 23.50 -8.75
C PRO A 24 -1.45 23.77 -8.68
N ASN A 25 -1.06 24.88 -8.06
CA ASN A 25 0.35 25.13 -7.77
C ASN A 25 0.85 24.07 -6.79
N ASP A 26 2.03 23.48 -7.03
CA ASP A 26 2.62 22.47 -6.15
C ASP A 26 2.70 22.92 -4.67
N LYS A 27 2.83 24.23 -4.42
CA LYS A 27 2.87 24.79 -3.06
C LYS A 27 1.52 24.80 -2.35
N SER A 28 0.40 24.75 -3.08
CA SER A 28 -0.95 24.73 -2.51
C SER A 28 -1.49 23.33 -2.27
N VAL A 29 -0.80 22.29 -2.76
CA VAL A 29 -1.19 20.90 -2.54
C VAL A 29 -0.68 20.42 -1.18
N PRO A 30 -1.56 19.95 -0.26
CA PRO A 30 -1.14 19.36 0.99
C PRO A 30 -0.24 18.15 0.74
N LYS A 31 0.79 17.94 1.57
CA LYS A 31 1.65 16.75 1.45
C LYS A 31 0.96 15.45 1.88
N SER A 32 -0.20 15.55 2.54
CA SER A 32 -1.04 14.43 2.97
C SER A 32 -1.92 13.85 1.86
N VAL A 33 -1.88 14.40 0.65
CA VAL A 33 -2.68 13.88 -0.47
C VAL A 33 -2.18 12.51 -0.94
N GLY A 34 -3.12 11.62 -1.22
CA GLY A 34 -2.84 10.41 -1.99
C GLY A 34 -2.59 10.76 -3.46
N LEU A 35 -1.53 10.21 -4.04
CA LEU A 35 -1.20 10.37 -5.46
C LEU A 35 -1.56 9.10 -6.23
N ILE A 36 -2.37 9.24 -7.27
CA ILE A 36 -2.62 8.19 -8.25
C ILE A 36 -2.13 8.67 -9.61
N VAL A 37 -1.21 7.92 -10.20
CA VAL A 37 -0.73 8.18 -11.57
C VAL A 37 -1.60 7.34 -12.52
N ILE A 38 -2.29 8.00 -13.45
CA ILE A 38 -3.12 7.33 -14.45
C ILE A 38 -2.27 6.94 -15.66
N ASP A 39 -1.46 7.87 -16.13
CA ASP A 39 -0.51 7.71 -17.23
C ASP A 39 0.63 8.74 -17.09
N ASP A 40 1.52 8.78 -18.09
CA ASP A 40 2.70 9.66 -18.09
C ASP A 40 2.36 11.16 -18.06
N GLN A 41 1.12 11.53 -18.39
CA GLN A 41 0.65 12.91 -18.50
C GLN A 41 -0.39 13.28 -17.43
N THR A 42 -0.98 12.30 -16.75
CA THR A 42 -2.15 12.52 -15.89
C THR A 42 -1.94 11.94 -14.50
N LYS A 43 -2.06 12.81 -13.50
CA LYS A 43 -1.99 12.45 -12.07
C LYS A 43 -3.17 13.03 -11.32
N VAL A 44 -3.73 12.26 -10.41
CA VAL A 44 -4.80 12.65 -9.50
C VAL A 44 -4.24 12.74 -8.10
N LEU A 45 -4.47 13.87 -7.44
CA LEU A 45 -4.10 14.10 -6.05
C LEU A 45 -5.39 14.22 -5.24
N MET A 46 -5.56 13.35 -4.24
CA MET A 46 -6.76 13.30 -3.41
C MET A 46 -6.41 13.60 -1.97
N ASP A 47 -7.06 14.60 -1.37
CA ASP A 47 -6.93 14.84 0.06
C ASP A 47 -7.57 13.69 0.85
N LEU A 48 -6.78 13.09 1.74
CA LEU A 48 -7.19 11.95 2.54
C LEU A 48 -7.56 12.36 3.98
N THR A 49 -7.30 13.62 4.35
CA THR A 49 -7.58 14.15 5.68
C THR A 49 -9.06 14.04 6.03
N GLY A 50 -9.37 13.42 7.16
CA GLY A 50 -10.74 13.19 7.62
C GLY A 50 -11.54 12.12 6.87
N LEU A 51 -11.06 11.61 5.73
CA LEU A 51 -11.65 10.47 5.01
C LEU A 51 -11.07 9.13 5.46
N ILE A 52 -9.82 9.12 5.91
CA ILE A 52 -9.11 7.92 6.35
C ILE A 52 -8.59 8.13 7.77
N ASP A 53 -8.91 7.20 8.68
CA ASP A 53 -8.23 7.09 9.97
C ASP A 53 -6.91 6.34 9.76
N PHE A 54 -5.83 7.09 9.56
CA PHE A 54 -4.51 6.52 9.33
C PHE A 54 -4.04 5.64 10.49
N ASP A 55 -4.35 6.01 11.73
CA ASP A 55 -3.97 5.23 12.92
C ASP A 55 -4.72 3.89 12.95
N SER A 56 -6.00 3.85 12.53
CA SER A 56 -6.77 2.62 12.38
C SER A 56 -6.26 1.74 11.23
N GLU A 57 -5.92 2.33 10.09
CA GLU A 57 -5.43 1.59 8.93
C GLU A 57 -4.04 0.98 9.19
N ILE A 58 -3.14 1.73 9.83
CA ILE A 58 -1.85 1.22 10.32
C ILE A 58 -2.06 0.03 11.25
N LYS A 59 -2.98 0.11 12.23
CA LYS A 59 -3.27 -1.00 13.16
C LYS A 59 -3.77 -2.24 12.44
N LYS A 60 -4.61 -2.10 11.40
CA LYS A 60 -5.09 -3.25 10.60
C LYS A 60 -3.94 -3.92 9.85
N LEU A 61 -3.05 -3.13 9.24
CA LEU A 61 -1.89 -3.66 8.55
C LEU A 61 -0.88 -4.30 9.51
N GLU A 62 -0.60 -3.68 10.66
CA GLU A 62 0.26 -4.26 11.71
C GLU A 62 -0.32 -5.58 12.26
N LYS A 63 -1.65 -5.68 12.41
CA LYS A 63 -2.31 -6.94 12.77
C LYS A 63 -2.17 -8.00 11.68
N SER A 64 -2.29 -7.60 10.42
CA SER A 64 -2.13 -8.49 9.27
C SER A 64 -0.69 -9.01 9.17
N LEU A 65 0.29 -8.13 9.40
CA LEU A 65 1.71 -8.49 9.49
C LEU A 65 1.94 -9.49 10.62
N LYS A 66 1.45 -9.20 11.84
CA LYS A 66 1.57 -10.09 13.00
C LYS A 66 1.00 -11.49 12.74
N ASN A 67 -0.03 -11.60 11.90
CA ASN A 67 -0.61 -12.90 11.52
C ASN A 67 0.17 -13.61 10.40
N ALA A 68 0.80 -12.86 9.49
CA ALA A 68 1.56 -13.41 8.37
C ALA A 68 3.00 -13.82 8.74
N SER A 69 3.68 -13.06 9.62
CA SER A 69 5.06 -13.33 10.02
C SER A 69 5.28 -14.73 10.62
N PRO A 70 4.40 -15.26 11.51
CA PRO A 70 4.59 -16.60 12.06
C PRO A 70 4.57 -17.69 10.99
N ALA A 71 3.77 -17.53 9.94
CA ALA A 71 3.71 -18.50 8.85
C ALA A 71 5.03 -18.52 8.06
N MET A 72 5.61 -17.35 7.80
CA MET A 72 6.94 -17.23 7.18
C MET A 72 8.03 -17.85 8.06
N THR A 73 8.14 -17.42 9.32
CA THR A 73 9.19 -17.90 10.25
C THR A 73 9.11 -19.40 10.47
N ASN A 74 7.90 -19.96 10.56
CA ASN A 74 7.72 -21.41 10.70
C ASN A 74 8.15 -22.17 9.45
N LEU A 75 7.87 -21.64 8.26
CA LEU A 75 8.25 -22.27 7.00
C LEU A 75 9.77 -22.17 6.79
N GLU A 76 10.36 -21.01 7.05
CA GLU A 76 11.80 -20.78 6.98
C GLU A 76 12.55 -21.70 7.94
N ARG A 77 12.09 -21.86 9.18
CA ARG A 77 12.65 -22.82 10.13
C ARG A 77 12.56 -24.27 9.65
N LYS A 78 11.46 -24.64 8.96
CA LYS A 78 11.29 -26.00 8.41
C LYS A 78 12.27 -26.27 7.27
N ILE A 79 12.46 -25.30 6.38
CA ILE A 79 13.37 -25.42 5.23
C ILE A 79 14.84 -25.42 5.70
N SER A 80 15.17 -24.63 6.73
CA SER A 80 16.51 -24.56 7.31
C SER A 80 16.84 -25.71 8.28
N ALA A 81 15.94 -26.67 8.48
CA ALA A 81 16.15 -27.76 9.41
C ALA A 81 17.22 -28.75 8.90
N PRO A 82 18.11 -29.26 9.78
CA PRO A 82 19.10 -30.27 9.39
C PRO A 82 18.41 -31.50 8.78
N GLY A 83 18.86 -31.92 7.60
CA GLY A 83 18.30 -33.07 6.89
C GLY A 83 17.06 -32.77 6.04
N TYR A 84 16.57 -31.53 5.99
CA TYR A 84 15.46 -31.14 5.10
C TYR A 84 15.79 -31.44 3.63
N GLU A 85 17.00 -31.12 3.18
CA GLU A 85 17.41 -31.39 1.79
C GLU A 85 17.46 -32.88 1.45
N ALA A 86 17.84 -33.73 2.41
CA ALA A 86 18.00 -35.17 2.18
C ALA A 86 16.68 -35.96 2.29
N ASN A 87 15.72 -35.47 3.08
CA ASN A 87 14.49 -36.21 3.43
C ASN A 87 13.23 -35.70 2.73
N VAL A 88 13.29 -34.55 2.06
CA VAL A 88 12.15 -33.96 1.35
C VAL A 88 12.36 -34.14 -0.15
N ASN A 89 11.30 -34.48 -0.88
CA ASN A 89 11.37 -34.61 -2.34
C ASN A 89 11.45 -33.22 -3.02
N ASP A 90 11.97 -33.17 -4.23
CA ASP A 90 12.25 -31.90 -4.91
C ASP A 90 10.98 -31.11 -5.24
N ALA A 91 9.86 -31.79 -5.51
CA ALA A 91 8.56 -31.15 -5.72
C ALA A 91 8.08 -30.37 -4.47
N LEU A 92 8.23 -30.96 -3.28
CA LEU A 92 7.89 -30.30 -2.02
C LEU A 92 8.89 -29.21 -1.64
N LYS A 93 10.19 -29.36 -1.96
CA LYS A 93 11.17 -28.29 -1.76
C LYS A 93 10.79 -27.06 -2.59
N GLN A 94 10.52 -27.27 -3.88
CA GLN A 94 10.17 -26.18 -4.79
C GLN A 94 8.88 -25.47 -4.36
N ALA A 95 7.84 -26.22 -4.00
CA ALA A 95 6.59 -25.66 -3.48
C ALA A 95 6.77 -24.87 -2.18
N ASN A 96 7.68 -25.31 -1.30
CA ASN A 96 7.97 -24.61 -0.04
C ASN A 96 8.79 -23.33 -0.26
N VAL A 97 9.73 -23.35 -1.21
CA VAL A 97 10.50 -22.15 -1.61
C VAL A 97 9.57 -21.11 -2.23
N GLU A 98 8.75 -21.49 -3.20
CA GLU A 98 7.79 -20.59 -3.84
C GLU A 98 6.81 -19.99 -2.83
N LYS A 99 6.32 -20.81 -1.89
CA LYS A 99 5.46 -20.32 -0.81
C LYS A 99 6.18 -19.36 0.13
N LEU A 100 7.45 -19.60 0.43
CA LEU A 100 8.27 -18.73 1.27
C LEU A 100 8.53 -17.38 0.58
N GLU A 101 8.83 -17.38 -0.71
CA GLU A 101 8.98 -16.16 -1.50
C GLU A 101 7.67 -15.37 -1.57
N GLY A 102 6.54 -16.05 -1.81
CA GLY A 102 5.22 -15.40 -1.79
C GLY A 102 4.87 -14.78 -0.44
N LEU A 103 5.22 -15.44 0.67
CA LEU A 103 5.05 -14.89 2.02
C LEU A 103 5.98 -13.70 2.27
N LYS A 104 7.25 -13.77 1.85
CA LYS A 104 8.22 -12.67 1.95
C LYS A 104 7.73 -11.43 1.20
N LYS A 105 7.29 -11.60 -0.04
CA LYS A 105 6.75 -10.52 -0.86
C LYS A 105 5.52 -9.88 -0.19
N LYS A 106 4.57 -10.70 0.25
CA LYS A 106 3.38 -10.21 0.95
C LYS A 106 3.70 -9.43 2.21
N ILE A 107 4.69 -9.87 3.00
CA ILE A 107 5.12 -9.14 4.20
C ILE A 107 5.76 -7.81 3.83
N ALA A 108 6.64 -7.79 2.82
CA ALA A 108 7.26 -6.57 2.32
C ALA A 108 6.21 -5.56 1.82
N ASP A 109 5.20 -6.01 1.06
CA ASP A 109 4.10 -5.16 0.58
C ASP A 109 3.30 -4.56 1.76
N ILE A 110 3.08 -5.33 2.84
CA ILE A 110 2.39 -4.85 4.05
C ILE A 110 3.27 -3.84 4.81
N GLU A 111 4.57 -4.08 4.91
CA GLU A 111 5.53 -3.16 5.56
C GLU A 111 5.62 -1.83 4.82
N GLU A 112 5.73 -1.86 3.49
CA GLU A 112 5.71 -0.66 2.65
C GLU A 112 4.40 0.13 2.81
N GLY A 113 3.27 -0.57 2.85
CA GLY A 113 1.97 0.03 3.14
C GLY A 113 1.94 0.73 4.51
N ILE A 114 2.45 0.08 5.56
CA ILE A 114 2.55 0.66 6.91
C ILE A 114 3.42 1.93 6.90
N GLU A 115 4.58 1.89 6.25
CA GLU A 115 5.46 3.06 6.16
C GLU A 115 4.81 4.22 5.43
N ASN A 116 4.11 3.95 4.34
CA ASN A 116 3.42 4.97 3.58
C ASN A 116 2.33 5.64 4.41
N PHE A 117 1.48 4.86 5.10
CA PHE A 117 0.47 5.41 6.00
C PHE A 117 1.08 6.15 7.20
N LYS A 118 2.22 5.69 7.75
CA LYS A 118 2.95 6.41 8.81
C LYS A 118 3.46 7.77 8.32
N LYS A 119 3.98 7.84 7.10
CA LYS A 119 4.39 9.11 6.46
C LYS A 119 3.21 10.05 6.30
N LEU A 120 2.07 9.56 5.79
CA LEU A 120 0.86 10.36 5.62
C LEU A 120 0.32 10.87 6.97
N ALA A 121 0.25 10.01 7.99
CA ALA A 121 -0.18 10.40 9.34
C ALA A 121 0.73 11.47 9.98
N ALA A 122 2.05 11.38 9.76
CA ALA A 122 3.00 12.38 10.26
C ALA A 122 2.87 13.73 9.55
N LEU A 123 2.42 13.74 8.30
CA LEU A 123 2.20 14.95 7.51
C LEU A 123 0.86 15.62 7.84
N GLU A 124 -0.15 14.87 8.29
CA GLU A 124 -1.43 15.41 8.76
C GLU A 124 -1.30 16.09 10.14
N LYS A 125 -0.48 15.55 11.04
CA LYS A 125 -0.28 16.09 12.40
C LYS A 125 0.60 17.35 12.47
N LYS A 126 1.06 17.87 11.34
CA LYS A 126 2.02 18.98 11.22
C LYS A 126 1.36 20.22 10.64
#